data_AF-A0A1Q8AVH8-F1
#
_entry.id   AF-A0A1Q8AVH8-F1
#
_cell.length_a   1.000
_cell.length_b   1.000
_cell.length_c   1.000
_cell.angle_alpha   90.00
_cell.angle_beta   90.00
_cell.angle_gamma   90.00
#
_symmetry.space_group_name_H-M   'P 1'
#
loop_
_entity.id
_entity.type
_entity.pdbx_description
1 polymer ?
#
loop_
_entity_poly.entity_id
_entity_poly.type
_entity_poly.pdbx_seq_one_letter_code
_entity_poly.pdbx_strand_id
1 'polypeptide(L)'
;MAGGSFSVTDVGLSFLVDCIVALKPVEIESSMRKALVILKMRGSDHDKSLREFEITPTGIKIESAFMNYEGVITGSPRRVASEKFMDLFRGTAEKRK
;
A
#
# COMPACT_ATOMS: atom_id res chain seq x y z
N MET A 1 -11.77 10.87 10.00
CA MET A 1 -11.50 11.75 8.84
C MET A 1 -10.05 11.49 8.42
N ALA A 2 -9.80 10.43 7.64
CA ALA A 2 -8.47 10.12 7.11
C ALA A 2 -8.65 9.12 5.97
N GLY A 3 -8.82 9.64 4.75
CA GLY A 3 -9.15 8.82 3.59
C GLY A 3 -9.62 9.65 2.41
N GLY A 4 -8.95 10.78 2.12
CA GLY A 4 -9.24 11.54 0.91
C GLY A 4 -9.06 10.65 -0.32
N SER A 5 -10.08 10.61 -1.19
CA SER A 5 -10.03 10.00 -2.52
C SER A 5 -8.89 10.60 -3.32
N PHE A 6 -8.32 9.84 -4.26
CA PHE A 6 -7.35 10.40 -5.20
C PHE A 6 -8.07 11.42 -6.09
N SER A 7 -7.87 12.71 -5.82
CA SER A 7 -8.62 13.81 -6.45
C SER A 7 -8.56 13.81 -7.98
N VAL A 8 -7.45 13.36 -8.57
CA VAL A 8 -7.30 13.24 -10.02
C VAL A 8 -8.31 12.26 -10.64
N THR A 9 -8.70 11.22 -9.90
CA THR A 9 -9.74 10.28 -10.35
C THR A 9 -11.15 10.84 -10.16
N ASP A 10 -11.35 11.70 -9.17
CA ASP A 10 -12.64 12.31 -8.81
C ASP A 10 -13.09 13.36 -9.82
N VAL A 11 -12.14 14.16 -10.34
CA VAL A 11 -12.40 15.21 -11.34
C VAL A 11 -12.60 14.65 -12.76
N GLY A 12 -12.54 13.33 -12.93
CA GLY A 12 -12.76 12.68 -14.23
C GLY A 12 -11.61 12.85 -15.22
N LEU A 13 -10.49 13.48 -14.87
CA LEU A 13 -9.34 13.68 -15.80
C LEU A 13 -8.65 12.36 -16.22
N SER A 14 -8.97 11.26 -15.55
CA SER A 14 -8.43 9.92 -15.80
C SER A 14 -8.56 9.44 -17.25
N PHE A 15 -9.52 9.91 -18.04
CA PHE A 15 -9.66 9.46 -19.43
C PHE A 15 -8.62 10.10 -20.37
N LEU A 16 -8.21 11.34 -20.08
CA LEU A 16 -7.26 12.13 -20.87
C LEU A 16 -5.82 11.67 -20.71
N VAL A 17 -5.47 11.10 -19.55
CA VAL A 17 -4.09 10.74 -19.22
C VAL A 17 -3.83 9.25 -19.41
N ASP A 18 -2.61 8.91 -19.85
CA ASP A 18 -2.17 7.53 -20.04
C ASP A 18 -1.58 6.91 -18.77
N CYS A 19 -1.01 7.74 -17.89
CA CYS A 19 -0.39 7.31 -16.65
C CYS A 19 -0.92 8.12 -15.45
N ILE A 20 -1.25 7.43 -14.37
CA ILE A 20 -1.65 8.03 -13.09
C ILE A 20 -0.79 7.39 -12.00
N VAL A 21 0.12 8.18 -11.44
CA VAL A 21 0.93 7.82 -10.27
C VAL A 21 0.39 8.57 -9.08
N ALA A 22 0.07 7.83 -8.03
CA ALA A 22 -0.44 8.41 -6.80
C ALA A 22 0.58 8.27 -5.67
N LEU A 23 0.82 9.39 -4.99
CA LEU A 23 1.71 9.49 -3.84
C LEU A 23 0.86 9.83 -2.61
N LYS A 24 1.04 9.10 -1.52
CA LYS A 24 0.25 9.29 -0.30
C LYS A 24 1.12 9.20 0.94
N PRO A 25 1.09 10.19 1.84
CA PRO A 25 1.65 10.02 3.18
C PRO A 25 0.76 9.06 3.98
N VAL A 26 1.40 8.16 4.72
CA VAL A 26 0.71 7.12 5.52
C VAL A 26 1.38 7.02 6.89
N GLU A 27 0.57 6.94 7.93
CA GLU A 27 1.06 6.78 9.30
C GLU A 27 1.07 5.30 9.68
N ILE A 28 2.24 4.74 9.97
CA ILE A 28 2.40 3.34 10.38
C ILE A 28 3.36 3.31 11.57
N GLU A 29 2.96 2.62 12.65
CA GLU A 29 3.78 2.44 13.85
C GLU A 29 4.29 3.79 14.40
N SER A 30 3.43 4.82 14.43
CA SER A 30 3.76 6.19 14.85
C SER A 30 4.83 6.89 13.98
N SER A 31 5.11 6.37 12.78
CA SER A 31 6.03 6.96 11.82
C SER A 31 5.31 7.34 10.53
N MET A 32 5.60 8.53 10.01
CA MET A 32 5.09 9.01 8.74
C MET A 32 5.93 8.45 7.60
N ARG A 33 5.36 7.51 6.86
CA ARG A 33 5.94 6.88 5.67
C ARG A 33 5.27 7.43 4.42
N LYS A 34 5.88 7.22 3.25
CA LYS A 34 5.32 7.66 1.96
C LYS A 34 5.07 6.45 1.08
N ALA A 35 3.87 6.37 0.54
CA ALA A 35 3.43 5.29 -0.32
C ALA A 35 3.27 5.77 -1.77
N LEU A 36 3.69 4.94 -2.72
CA LEU A 36 3.59 5.13 -4.15
C LEU A 36 2.80 3.96 -4.76
N VAL A 37 1.85 4.29 -5.62
CA VAL A 37 1.13 3.30 -6.44
C VAL A 37 0.88 3.85 -7.83
N ILE A 38 0.96 2.98 -8.83
CA ILE A 38 0.53 3.27 -10.19
C ILE A 38 -0.93 2.85 -10.30
N LEU A 39 -1.84 3.83 -10.43
CA LEU A 39 -3.28 3.58 -10.55
C LEU A 39 -3.68 3.25 -11.99
N LYS A 40 -2.92 3.75 -12.96
CA LYS A 40 -3.16 3.55 -14.40
C LYS A 40 -1.85 3.67 -15.15
N MET A 41 -1.63 2.78 -16.12
CA MET A 41 -0.59 2.92 -17.15
C MET A 41 -1.11 2.26 -18.43
N ARG A 42 -1.27 3.01 -19.52
CA ARG A 42 -1.60 2.45 -20.84
C ARG A 42 -0.34 1.96 -21.54
N GLY A 43 -0.44 0.84 -22.26
CA GLY A 43 0.64 0.32 -23.11
C GLY A 43 1.76 -0.42 -22.38
N SER A 44 1.63 -0.66 -21.07
CA SER A 44 2.58 -1.46 -20.29
C SER A 44 1.89 -2.10 -19.10
N ASP A 45 2.33 -3.29 -18.72
CA ASP A 45 2.03 -3.81 -17.38
C ASP A 45 2.80 -2.97 -16.35
N HIS A 46 2.16 -2.68 -15.23
CA HIS A 46 2.75 -1.87 -14.16
C HIS A 46 2.66 -2.63 -12.84
N ASP A 47 3.54 -2.27 -11.91
CA ASP A 47 3.52 -2.87 -10.58
C ASP A 47 2.23 -2.47 -9.85
N LYS A 48 1.46 -3.49 -9.44
CA LYS A 48 0.19 -3.36 -8.71
C LYS A 48 0.40 -3.28 -7.20
N SER A 49 1.65 -3.38 -6.76
CA SER A 49 2.04 -3.32 -5.35
C SER A 49 2.07 -1.87 -4.87
N LEU A 50 1.57 -1.65 -3.65
CA LEU A 50 1.78 -0.39 -2.95
C LEU A 50 3.20 -0.36 -2.39
N ARG A 51 4.06 0.49 -2.94
CA ARG A 51 5.47 0.58 -2.55
C ARG A 51 5.71 1.73 -1.60
N GLU A 52 6.63 1.53 -0.67
CA GLU A 52 7.21 2.66 0.05
C GLU A 52 8.22 3.39 -0.83
N PHE A 53 8.36 4.71 -0.62
CA PHE A 53 9.45 5.47 -1.20
C PHE A 53 10.02 6.48 -0.20
N GLU A 54 11.31 6.78 -0.37
CA GLU A 54 12.01 7.81 0.39
C GLU A 54 12.52 8.91 -0.55
N ILE A 55 12.53 10.15 -0.07
CA ILE A 55 13.15 11.27 -0.77
C ILE A 55 14.53 11.48 -0.14
N THR A 56 15.57 11.15 -0.89
CA THR A 56 16.96 11.27 -0.48
C THR A 56 17.62 12.47 -1.18
N PRO A 57 18.80 12.93 -0.74
CA PRO A 57 19.53 14.01 -1.41
C PRO A 57 19.86 13.74 -2.89
N THR A 58 19.89 12.47 -3.29
CA THR A 58 20.19 12.03 -4.68
C THR A 58 18.94 11.75 -5.51
N GLY A 59 17.74 11.84 -4.92
CA GLY A 59 16.47 11.61 -5.60
C GLY A 59 15.52 10.67 -4.85
N ILE A 60 14.59 10.08 -5.60
CA ILE A 60 13.57 9.18 -5.05
C ILE A 60 14.12 7.75 -5.02
N LYS A 61 14.10 7.13 -3.84
CA LYS A 61 14.42 5.72 -3.65
C LYS A 61 13.14 4.94 -3.44
N ILE A 62 12.90 3.93 -4.27
CA ILE A 62 11.74 3.04 -4.16
C ILE A 62 12.13 1.84 -3.29
N GLU A 63 11.37 1.60 -2.24
CA GLU A 63 11.60 0.55 -1.26
C GLU A 63 10.63 -0.64 -1.49
N SER A 64 10.54 -1.51 -0.49
CA SER A 64 9.66 -2.68 -0.49
C SER A 64 8.17 -2.31 -0.46
N ALA A 65 7.33 -3.27 -0.86
CA ALA A 65 5.89 -3.15 -0.74
C ALA A 65 5.41 -3.28 0.72
N PHE A 66 4.25 -2.69 1.04
CA PHE A 66 3.60 -2.83 2.35
C PHE A 66 2.94 -4.21 2.52
N MET A 67 3.72 -5.29 2.56
CA MET A 67 3.18 -6.67 2.57
C MET A 67 2.40 -7.02 3.83
N ASN A 68 2.74 -6.41 4.97
CA ASN A 68 2.16 -6.76 6.28
C ASN A 68 1.01 -5.83 6.71
N TYR A 69 0.57 -4.92 5.82
CA TYR A 69 -0.40 -3.89 6.15
C TYR A 69 -1.52 -3.84 5.12
N GLU A 70 -2.75 -3.73 5.60
CA GLU A 70 -3.95 -3.50 4.80
C GLU A 70 -4.57 -2.14 5.14
N GLY A 71 -5.39 -1.58 4.25
CA GLY A 71 -6.04 -0.28 4.50
C GLY A 71 -5.08 0.92 4.44
N VAL A 72 -3.87 0.72 3.93
CA VAL A 72 -2.86 1.78 3.78
C VAL A 72 -3.36 2.90 2.87
N ILE A 73 -4.04 2.55 1.77
CA ILE A 73 -4.64 3.53 0.85
C ILE A 73 -5.89 4.18 1.47
N THR A 74 -6.70 3.44 2.22
CA THR A 74 -7.94 3.98 2.80
C THR A 74 -7.69 4.90 3.98
N GLY A 75 -6.47 4.94 4.53
CA GLY A 75 -6.06 5.82 5.62
C GLY A 75 -6.21 5.20 7.01
N SER A 76 -6.61 3.92 7.09
CA SER A 76 -6.69 3.15 8.32
C SER A 76 -5.80 1.90 8.21
N PRO A 77 -4.47 2.06 8.23
CA PRO A 77 -3.55 0.94 8.10
C PRO A 77 -3.68 -0.03 9.29
N ARG A 78 -3.92 -1.30 9.00
CA ARG A 78 -3.96 -2.39 9.98
C ARG A 78 -2.89 -3.41 9.67
N ARG A 79 -2.23 -3.92 10.70
CA ARG A 79 -1.30 -5.04 10.54
C ARG A 79 -2.09 -6.32 10.31
N VAL A 80 -1.75 -7.05 9.26
CA VAL A 80 -2.33 -8.37 9.00
C VAL A 80 -1.69 -9.36 9.97
N ALA A 81 -2.51 -10.18 10.63
CA ALA A 81 -2.00 -11.24 11.50
C ALA A 81 -1.12 -12.19 10.68
N SER A 82 0.09 -12.46 11.15
CA SER A 82 1.05 -13.27 10.40
C SER A 82 0.61 -14.73 10.30
N GLU A 83 1.08 -15.45 9.28
CA GLU A 83 0.93 -16.91 9.13
C GLU A 83 1.31 -17.67 10.40
N LYS A 84 2.27 -17.16 11.20
CA LYS A 84 2.65 -17.74 12.50
C LYS A 84 1.50 -17.82 13.50
N PHE A 85 0.55 -16.88 13.48
CA PHE A 85 -0.66 -16.98 14.30
C PHE A 85 -1.56 -18.11 13.81
N MET A 86 -1.72 -18.29 12.50
CA MET A 86 -2.54 -19.38 11.94
C MET A 86 -1.90 -20.75 12.18
N ASP A 87 -0.58 -20.87 12.08
CA ASP A 87 0.16 -22.10 12.39
C ASP A 87 0.05 -22.49 13.87
N LEU A 88 0.03 -21.50 14.78
CA LEU A 88 -0.17 -21.73 16.21
C LEU A 88 -1.56 -22.32 16.50
N PHE A 89 -2.60 -21.84 15.83
CA PHE A 89 -3.95 -22.42 15.95
C PHE A 89 -4.04 -23.81 15.32
N ARG A 90 -3.32 -24.06 14.22
CA ARG A 90 -3.25 -25.37 13.58
C ARG A 90 -2.61 -26.42 14.48
N GLY A 91 -1.48 -26.07 15.11
CA GLY A 91 -0.79 -26.94 16.08
C GLY A 91 -1.56 -27.18 17.39
N THR A 92 -2.50 -26.31 17.74
CA THR A 92 -3.37 -26.49 18.93
C THR A 92 -4.53 -27.45 18.64
N ALA A 93 -4.97 -27.58 17.38
CA ALA A 93 -6.02 -28.52 16.98
C ALA A 93 -5.54 -29.98 16.93
N GLU A 94 -4.26 -30.23 16.66
CA GLU A 94 -3.69 -31.58 16.59
C GLU A 94 -3.42 -32.22 17.97
N LYS A 95 -3.29 -31.43 19.04
CA LYS A 95 -3.01 -31.93 20.41
C LYS A 95 -4.24 -32.42 21.19
N ARG A 96 -5.41 -32.50 20.55
CA ARG A 96 -6.68 -32.90 21.21
C ARG A 96 -7.26 -34.23 20.74
N LYS A 97 -6.47 -35.05 20.04
CA LYS A 97 -6.79 -36.44 19.69
C LYS A 97 -5.85 -37.38 20.42
#